data_AF-A0A4Z0R9F5-F1
#
_entry.id   AF-A0A4Z0R9F5-F1
#
_cell.length_a   1.000
_cell.length_b   1.000
_cell.length_c   1.000
_cell.angle_alpha   90.00
_cell.angle_beta   90.00
_cell.angle_gamma   90.00
#
_symmetry.space_group_name_H-M   'P 1'
#
loop_
_entity.id
_entity.type
_entity.pdbx_description
1 polymer ?
#
loop_
_entity_poly.entity_id
_entity_poly.type
_entity_poly.pdbx_seq_one_letter_code
_entity_poly.pdbx_strand_id
1 'polypeptide(L)'
;MNTNEFQLATFAGGCFWCMVKPFEETPGIINVVSGYTGGTMVNPTYEDVCSKKTGHYEAVQITFDPVIFPYEKLLDIYWQQIDPTNSEGQFFDRGQPYQTAIFYHNEDQHREALESKQILEESGRFADPIVTKILPAATFYPAEDYHQDYHQKNPLRYGAYRQGSGRDAFLKEHWSKGKEKDLLKSKLTKIQYEVTQNKGTEPAFKNEYWDNNKIGIYVDVISGEPLYSSQDKFDSGCGWPSFSKPLQPEVVMEQKDLSHFMQRTEVTSTKTGAHLGHVFNDGPKPSGLRYCINSAALRFIPLEDLEKEGYGDYVKLFDK
;
A
#
# COMPACT_ATOMS: atom_id res chain seq x y z
N MET A 1 15.38 -19.57 -17.12
CA MET A 1 14.75 -20.14 -15.90
C MET A 1 14.88 -19.07 -14.85
N ASN A 2 13.81 -18.32 -14.55
CA ASN A 2 13.85 -17.40 -13.42
C ASN A 2 13.82 -18.26 -12.17
N THR A 3 14.93 -18.29 -11.43
CA THR A 3 14.94 -18.75 -10.05
C THR A 3 14.18 -17.72 -9.25
N ASN A 4 12.86 -17.92 -9.04
CA ASN A 4 12.13 -17.17 -8.02
C ASN A 4 12.73 -17.58 -6.67
N GLU A 5 13.68 -16.80 -6.18
CA GLU A 5 14.16 -16.94 -4.81
C GLU A 5 13.13 -16.31 -3.89
N PHE A 6 12.55 -17.12 -3.01
CA PHE A 6 11.72 -16.63 -1.93
C PHE A 6 12.53 -15.70 -1.04
N GLN A 7 11.89 -14.64 -0.57
CA GLN A 7 12.50 -13.67 0.34
C GLN A 7 11.95 -13.81 1.75
N LEU A 8 12.73 -13.31 2.71
CA LEU A 8 12.32 -13.19 4.11
C LEU A 8 11.90 -11.76 4.41
N ALA A 9 10.82 -11.61 5.15
CA ALA A 9 10.41 -10.36 5.81
C ALA A 9 10.29 -10.62 7.30
N THR A 10 10.60 -9.65 8.16
CA THR A 10 10.45 -9.82 9.61
C THR A 10 9.84 -8.59 10.25
N PHE A 11 8.75 -8.79 10.99
CA PHE A 11 7.94 -7.72 11.57
C PHE A 11 7.67 -7.97 13.04
N ALA A 12 7.95 -6.97 13.88
CA ALA A 12 7.51 -6.89 15.25
C ALA A 12 6.32 -5.93 15.36
N GLY A 13 5.25 -6.37 16.02
CA GLY A 13 3.99 -5.64 16.03
C GLY A 13 3.12 -5.97 17.23
N GLY A 14 3.72 -6.15 18.41
CA GLY A 14 3.03 -6.64 19.59
C GLY A 14 2.93 -8.16 19.60
N CYS A 15 1.92 -8.70 20.28
CA CYS A 15 1.71 -10.15 20.37
C CYS A 15 1.71 -10.81 18.98
N PHE A 16 2.69 -11.67 18.74
CA PHE A 16 2.91 -12.32 17.45
C PHE A 16 1.72 -13.19 16.98
N TRP A 17 0.87 -13.68 17.87
CA TRP A 17 -0.31 -14.48 17.52
C TRP A 17 -1.29 -13.68 16.66
N CYS A 18 -1.39 -12.38 16.93
CA CYS A 18 -2.24 -11.47 16.17
C CYS A 18 -1.59 -11.02 14.85
N MET A 19 -0.27 -11.19 14.71
CA MET A 19 0.49 -10.81 13.53
C MET A 19 0.56 -11.94 12.49
N VAL A 20 0.37 -13.20 12.87
CA VAL A 20 0.44 -14.34 11.94
C VAL A 20 -0.76 -14.39 10.98
N LYS A 21 -1.98 -14.43 11.53
CA LYS A 21 -3.22 -14.63 10.77
C LYS A 21 -3.41 -13.68 9.57
N PRO A 22 -3.05 -12.38 9.64
CA PRO A 22 -3.18 -11.45 8.52
C PRO A 22 -2.37 -11.80 7.26
N PHE A 23 -1.32 -12.61 7.38
CA PHE A 23 -0.47 -13.00 6.25
C PHE A 23 -0.71 -14.44 5.76
N GLU A 24 -1.28 -15.31 6.61
CA GLU A 24 -1.57 -16.69 6.23
C GLU A 24 -2.61 -16.79 5.11
N GLU A 25 -2.60 -17.94 4.43
CA GLU A 25 -3.56 -18.33 3.38
C GLU A 25 -3.63 -17.37 2.17
N THR A 26 -2.64 -16.48 2.05
CA THR A 26 -2.55 -15.50 0.96
C THR A 26 -1.63 -16.03 -0.15
N PRO A 27 -2.06 -16.05 -1.43
CA PRO A 27 -1.20 -16.47 -2.53
C PRO A 27 0.13 -15.71 -2.54
N GLY A 28 1.24 -16.45 -2.60
CA GLY A 28 2.60 -15.90 -2.55
C GLY A 28 3.22 -15.87 -1.15
N ILE A 29 2.44 -16.10 -0.08
CA ILE A 29 3.00 -16.33 1.25
C ILE A 29 3.26 -17.83 1.43
N ILE A 30 4.51 -18.19 1.71
CA ILE A 30 4.98 -19.58 1.79
C ILE A 30 4.93 -20.09 3.22
N ASN A 31 5.36 -19.27 4.18
CA ASN A 31 5.41 -19.65 5.59
C ASN A 31 5.41 -18.41 6.50
N VAL A 32 4.83 -18.52 7.69
CA VAL A 32 4.83 -17.47 8.72
C VAL A 32 5.20 -18.10 10.06
N VAL A 33 6.33 -17.71 10.64
CA VAL A 33 6.85 -18.27 11.89
C VAL A 33 6.85 -17.22 12.98
N SER A 34 6.31 -17.56 14.15
CA SER A 34 6.40 -16.71 15.36
C SER A 34 7.75 -16.90 16.04
N GLY A 35 8.36 -15.82 16.54
CA GLY A 35 9.66 -15.89 17.19
C GLY A 35 10.14 -14.59 17.82
N TYR A 36 11.44 -14.56 18.13
CA TYR A 36 12.11 -13.50 18.86
C TYR A 36 13.30 -12.97 18.08
N THR A 37 13.46 -11.64 18.00
CA THR A 37 14.59 -11.01 17.30
C THR A 37 14.94 -9.64 17.88
N GLY A 38 16.10 -9.10 17.50
CA GLY A 38 16.56 -7.75 17.87
C GLY A 38 17.18 -7.63 19.27
N GLY A 39 17.08 -8.66 20.11
CA GLY A 39 17.68 -8.70 21.44
C GLY A 39 19.10 -9.26 21.47
N THR A 40 19.70 -9.26 22.66
CA THR A 40 21.10 -9.66 22.87
C THR A 40 21.27 -11.08 23.41
N MET A 41 20.21 -11.68 23.94
CA MET A 41 20.26 -13.06 24.47
C MET A 41 20.23 -14.07 23.32
N VAL A 42 21.08 -15.09 23.40
CA VAL A 42 21.11 -16.20 22.43
C VAL A 42 20.09 -17.26 22.86
N ASN A 43 19.26 -17.72 21.91
CA ASN A 43 18.21 -18.74 22.14
C ASN A 43 17.29 -18.42 23.34
N PRO A 44 16.63 -17.24 23.37
CA PRO A 44 15.73 -16.89 24.47
C PRO A 44 14.49 -17.81 24.49
N THR A 45 13.95 -18.13 25.68
CA THR A 45 12.61 -18.71 25.81
C THR A 45 11.55 -17.62 25.90
N TYR A 46 10.26 -18.01 25.77
CA TYR A 46 9.16 -17.09 26.01
C TYR A 46 9.25 -16.40 27.39
N GLU A 47 9.59 -17.12 28.45
CA GLU A 47 9.74 -16.55 29.80
C GLU A 47 10.87 -15.52 29.87
N ASP A 48 11.98 -15.77 29.18
CA ASP A 48 13.09 -14.82 29.10
C ASP A 48 12.65 -13.52 28.42
N VAL A 49 11.90 -13.61 27.32
CA VAL A 49 11.38 -12.45 26.60
C VAL A 49 10.33 -11.71 27.43
N CYS A 50 9.40 -12.42 28.06
CA CYS A 50 8.43 -11.85 28.99
C CYS A 50 9.06 -11.13 30.19
N SER A 51 10.30 -11.50 30.57
CA SER A 51 11.04 -10.80 31.63
C SER A 51 11.44 -9.37 31.25
N LYS A 52 11.39 -9.01 29.95
CA LYS A 52 11.76 -7.70 29.38
C LYS A 52 13.23 -7.33 29.54
N LYS A 53 14.11 -8.30 29.81
CA LYS A 53 15.55 -8.06 30.02
C LYS A 53 16.42 -8.43 28.82
N THR A 54 15.87 -9.14 27.84
CA THR A 54 16.64 -9.68 26.72
C THR A 54 16.79 -8.71 25.55
N GLY A 55 15.96 -7.67 25.49
CA GLY A 55 15.88 -6.74 24.37
C GLY A 55 15.18 -7.32 23.13
N HIS A 56 14.65 -8.54 23.21
CA HIS A 56 13.97 -9.17 22.07
C HIS A 56 12.56 -8.62 21.88
N TYR A 57 12.21 -8.45 20.61
CA TYR A 57 10.85 -8.22 20.14
C TYR A 57 10.15 -9.56 19.92
N GLU A 58 8.85 -9.63 20.24
CA GLU A 58 7.99 -10.64 19.61
C GLU A 58 7.78 -10.25 18.15
N ALA A 59 8.11 -11.17 17.25
CA ALA A 59 8.10 -10.94 15.81
C ALA A 59 7.56 -12.13 15.03
N VAL A 60 7.14 -11.86 13.80
CA VAL A 60 6.87 -12.89 12.79
C VAL A 60 7.92 -12.80 11.69
N GLN A 61 8.42 -13.95 11.25
CA GLN A 61 9.25 -14.07 10.05
C GLN A 61 8.43 -14.74 8.94
N ILE A 62 8.33 -14.05 7.82
CA ILE A 62 7.50 -14.45 6.68
C ILE A 62 8.43 -14.84 5.53
N THR A 63 8.22 -16.02 4.98
CA THR A 63 8.81 -16.43 3.70
C THR A 63 7.79 -16.18 2.59
N PHE A 64 8.16 -15.41 1.57
CA PHE A 64 7.23 -15.01 0.51
C PHE A 64 7.87 -15.03 -0.89
N ASP A 65 7.03 -15.20 -1.91
CA ASP A 65 7.38 -15.01 -3.31
C ASP A 65 7.14 -13.55 -3.70
N PRO A 66 8.19 -12.73 -3.92
CA PRO A 66 8.03 -11.31 -4.22
C PRO A 66 7.35 -11.04 -5.58
N VAL A 67 7.29 -12.03 -6.48
CA VAL A 67 6.60 -11.89 -7.77
C VAL A 67 5.09 -12.02 -7.60
N ILE A 68 4.64 -12.87 -6.68
CA ILE A 68 3.20 -13.08 -6.41
C ILE A 68 2.71 -12.11 -5.33
N PHE A 69 3.54 -11.86 -4.31
CA PHE A 69 3.22 -11.02 -3.17
C PHE A 69 4.38 -10.04 -2.88
N PRO A 70 4.39 -8.86 -3.51
CA PRO A 70 5.44 -7.85 -3.32
C PRO A 70 5.58 -7.40 -1.87
N TYR A 71 6.78 -6.95 -1.49
CA TYR A 71 7.07 -6.51 -0.12
C TYR A 71 6.24 -5.28 0.29
N GLU A 72 5.93 -4.36 -0.64
CA GLU A 72 4.95 -3.27 -0.43
C GLU A 72 3.62 -3.78 0.16
N LYS A 73 3.06 -4.89 -0.35
CA LYS A 73 1.80 -5.44 0.18
C LYS A 73 1.96 -6.00 1.59
N LEU A 74 3.15 -6.49 1.96
CA LEU A 74 3.42 -6.90 3.34
C LEU A 74 3.42 -5.70 4.27
N LEU A 75 4.02 -4.58 3.84
CA LEU A 75 4.03 -3.32 4.58
C LEU A 75 2.61 -2.76 4.76
N ASP A 76 1.80 -2.77 3.70
CA ASP A 76 0.39 -2.33 3.75
C ASP A 76 -0.43 -3.09 4.79
N ILE A 77 -0.24 -4.42 4.88
CA ILE A 77 -0.90 -5.25 5.90
C ILE A 77 -0.32 -4.94 7.28
N TYR A 78 1.01 -4.87 7.39
CA TYR A 78 1.71 -4.63 8.66
C TYR A 78 1.22 -3.34 9.34
N TRP A 79 1.18 -2.22 8.60
CA TRP A 79 0.75 -0.92 9.13
C TRP A 79 -0.68 -0.93 9.68
N GLN A 80 -1.55 -1.75 9.11
CA GLN A 80 -2.92 -1.91 9.62
C GLN A 80 -2.97 -2.67 10.94
N GLN A 81 -2.07 -3.63 11.14
CA GLN A 81 -2.12 -4.49 12.33
C GLN A 81 -1.62 -3.80 13.59
N ILE A 82 -0.84 -2.73 13.47
CA ILE A 82 -0.18 -2.08 14.61
C ILE A 82 -0.76 -0.69 14.89
N ASP A 83 -0.52 -0.22 16.12
CA ASP A 83 -0.54 1.19 16.46
C ASP A 83 0.87 1.78 16.23
N PRO A 84 1.10 2.49 15.11
CA PRO A 84 2.44 2.87 14.69
C PRO A 84 2.96 4.11 15.41
N THR A 85 2.13 4.77 16.24
CA THR A 85 2.51 5.96 17.03
C THR A 85 2.86 5.62 18.47
N ASN A 86 2.65 4.37 18.90
CA ASN A 86 2.86 3.93 20.27
C ASN A 86 4.28 3.40 20.52
N SER A 87 5.05 4.11 21.33
CA SER A 87 6.43 3.72 21.67
C SER A 87 6.53 2.78 22.88
N GLU A 88 5.43 2.53 23.61
CA GLU A 88 5.44 1.79 24.87
C GLU A 88 4.95 0.34 24.75
N GLY A 89 4.54 -0.09 23.55
CA GLY A 89 4.00 -1.41 23.26
C GLY A 89 2.82 -1.32 22.31
N GLN A 90 2.00 -2.36 22.27
CA GLN A 90 0.84 -2.45 21.36
C GLN A 90 -0.43 -2.69 22.13
N PHE A 91 -1.35 -1.75 22.01
CA PHE A 91 -2.67 -1.80 22.65
C PHE A 91 -2.56 -2.06 24.17
N PHE A 92 -3.01 -3.20 24.67
CA PHE A 92 -2.87 -3.54 26.10
C PHE A 92 -1.56 -4.29 26.44
N ASP A 93 -0.83 -4.79 25.44
CA ASP A 93 0.47 -5.42 25.66
C ASP A 93 1.56 -4.35 25.75
N ARG A 94 2.18 -4.22 26.93
CA ARG A 94 3.14 -3.15 27.24
C ARG A 94 4.53 -3.66 27.51
N GLY A 95 5.52 -2.88 27.08
CA GLY A 95 6.94 -3.15 27.27
C GLY A 95 7.66 -3.45 25.97
N GLN A 96 8.99 -3.52 26.07
CA GLN A 96 9.88 -3.62 24.92
C GLN A 96 9.58 -4.78 23.95
N PRO A 97 9.21 -6.01 24.41
CA PRO A 97 8.87 -7.09 23.48
C PRO A 97 7.70 -6.79 22.56
N TYR A 98 6.80 -5.91 22.97
CA TYR A 98 5.60 -5.55 22.24
C TYR A 98 5.75 -4.26 21.44
N GLN A 99 6.94 -3.66 21.36
CA GLN A 99 7.17 -2.50 20.51
C GLN A 99 7.13 -2.87 19.02
N THR A 100 6.95 -1.88 18.16
CA THR A 100 6.88 -2.07 16.70
C THR A 100 8.25 -1.89 16.05
N ALA A 101 8.59 -2.80 15.14
CA ALA A 101 9.76 -2.68 14.29
C ALA A 101 9.59 -3.46 12.98
N ILE A 102 10.18 -2.94 11.91
CA ILE A 102 10.39 -3.61 10.64
C ILE A 102 11.87 -3.99 10.56
N PHE A 103 12.15 -5.28 10.38
CA PHE A 103 13.50 -5.82 10.25
C PHE A 103 13.79 -6.15 8.78
N TYR A 104 14.55 -5.28 8.09
CA TYR A 104 14.83 -5.43 6.66
C TYR A 104 15.97 -6.43 6.42
N HIS A 105 15.83 -7.26 5.38
CA HIS A 105 16.80 -8.30 5.00
C HIS A 105 17.70 -7.88 3.83
N ASN A 106 17.38 -6.79 3.14
CA ASN A 106 18.17 -6.20 2.07
C ASN A 106 17.85 -4.70 1.91
N GLU A 107 18.61 -3.99 1.07
CA GLU A 107 18.45 -2.55 0.87
C GLU A 107 17.14 -2.15 0.17
N ASP A 108 16.57 -3.02 -0.67
CA ASP A 108 15.27 -2.76 -1.29
C ASP A 108 14.17 -2.73 -0.23
N GLN A 109 14.15 -3.70 0.69
CA GLN A 109 13.24 -3.70 1.83
C GLN A 109 13.44 -2.49 2.74
N HIS A 110 14.69 -2.07 2.95
CA HIS A 110 14.98 -0.86 3.74
C HIS A 110 14.37 0.38 3.09
N ARG A 111 14.58 0.57 1.78
CA ARG A 111 14.02 1.68 1.00
C ARG A 111 12.50 1.65 0.99
N GLU A 112 11.89 0.52 0.65
CA GLU A 112 10.42 0.36 0.61
C GLU A 112 9.78 0.57 1.99
N ALA A 113 10.42 0.11 3.07
CA ALA A 113 9.93 0.33 4.43
C ALA A 113 9.95 1.83 4.80
N LEU A 114 11.03 2.55 4.44
CA LEU A 114 11.14 4.00 4.66
C LEU A 114 10.08 4.77 3.87
N GLU A 115 9.90 4.42 2.59
CA GLU A 115 8.91 5.02 1.71
C GLU A 115 7.48 4.77 2.25
N SER A 116 7.15 3.53 2.61
CA SER A 116 5.82 3.21 3.18
C SER A 116 5.55 3.94 4.50
N LYS A 117 6.59 4.13 5.34
CA LYS A 117 6.48 4.91 6.57
C LYS A 117 6.19 6.38 6.28
N GLN A 118 6.91 6.97 5.32
CA GLN A 118 6.71 8.36 4.91
C GLN A 118 5.29 8.56 4.33
N ILE A 119 4.83 7.65 3.47
CA ILE A 119 3.46 7.66 2.93
C ILE A 119 2.43 7.63 4.08
N LEU A 120 2.66 6.81 5.10
CA LEU A 120 1.78 6.74 6.26
C LEU A 120 1.80 8.02 7.09
N GLU A 121 2.96 8.65 7.28
CA GLU A 121 3.10 9.95 7.96
C GLU A 121 2.34 11.07 7.20
N GLU A 122 2.48 11.11 5.88
CA GLU A 122 1.82 12.09 5.01
C GLU A 122 0.32 11.77 4.75
N SER A 123 -0.12 10.57 5.14
CA SER A 123 -1.51 10.15 4.94
C SER A 123 -2.51 11.01 5.73
N GLY A 124 -2.08 11.66 6.82
CA GLY A 124 -2.97 12.36 7.75
C GLY A 124 -3.86 11.42 8.56
N ARG A 125 -3.62 10.10 8.50
CA ARG A 125 -4.38 9.09 9.25
C ARG A 125 -4.12 9.20 10.76
N PHE A 126 -2.90 9.54 11.12
CA PHE A 126 -2.44 9.70 12.49
C PHE A 126 -2.00 11.14 12.74
N ALA A 127 -2.36 11.67 13.91
CA ALA A 127 -1.92 13.00 14.34
C ALA A 127 -0.52 12.95 14.97
N ASP A 128 -0.20 11.84 15.63
CA ASP A 128 1.09 11.63 16.28
C ASP A 128 2.13 11.06 15.30
N PRO A 129 3.43 11.31 15.53
CA PRO A 129 4.51 10.79 14.69
C PRO A 129 4.57 9.27 14.66
N ILE A 130 5.02 8.69 13.53
CA ILE A 130 5.23 7.25 13.40
C ILE A 130 6.54 6.84 14.06
N VAL A 131 6.45 6.17 15.21
CA VAL A 131 7.60 5.77 16.04
C VAL A 131 8.16 4.39 15.71
N THR A 132 7.47 3.65 14.83
CA THR A 132 7.91 2.33 14.38
C THR A 132 9.31 2.39 13.80
N LYS A 133 10.19 1.52 14.32
CA LYS A 133 11.60 1.47 13.93
C LYS A 133 11.78 0.66 12.65
N ILE A 134 12.75 1.04 11.83
CA ILE A 134 13.21 0.25 10.69
C ILE A 134 14.67 -0.12 11.00
N LEU A 135 14.94 -1.41 11.17
CA LEU A 135 16.19 -1.94 11.69
C LEU A 135 16.73 -3.02 10.75
N PRO A 136 18.06 -3.22 10.65
CA PRO A 136 18.60 -4.36 9.94
C PRO A 136 18.14 -5.67 10.61
N ALA A 137 17.88 -6.70 9.81
CA ALA A 137 17.53 -8.02 10.32
C ALA A 137 18.61 -8.55 11.28
N ALA A 138 18.18 -8.96 12.47
CA ALA A 138 19.00 -9.62 13.47
C ALA A 138 18.70 -11.12 13.49
N THR A 139 19.46 -11.90 14.26
CA THR A 139 19.19 -13.33 14.45
C THR A 139 17.75 -13.53 14.92
N PHE A 140 17.01 -14.36 14.19
CA PHE A 140 15.64 -14.73 14.52
C PHE A 140 15.64 -16.10 15.19
N TYR A 141 15.05 -16.18 16.37
CA TYR A 141 14.86 -17.41 17.12
C TYR A 141 13.38 -17.83 17.03
N PRO A 142 13.04 -18.95 16.38
CA PRO A 142 11.67 -19.46 16.39
C PRO A 142 11.19 -19.67 17.82
N ALA A 143 9.96 -19.23 18.10
CA ALA A 143 9.29 -19.49 19.37
C ALA A 143 8.89 -20.97 19.46
N GLU A 144 8.58 -21.42 20.67
CA GLU A 144 8.18 -22.78 20.99
C GLU A 144 6.95 -23.23 20.16
N ASP A 145 6.84 -24.54 19.87
CA ASP A 145 5.82 -25.11 18.97
C ASP A 145 4.37 -24.79 19.37
N TYR A 146 4.12 -24.52 20.65
CA TYR A 146 2.79 -24.16 21.14
C TYR A 146 2.39 -22.73 20.77
N HIS A 147 3.35 -21.85 20.44
CA HIS A 147 3.08 -20.50 19.92
C HIS A 147 2.81 -20.48 18.42
N GLN A 148 3.34 -21.46 17.67
CA GLN A 148 3.10 -21.58 16.23
C GLN A 148 1.63 -21.92 15.95
N ASP A 149 1.04 -21.31 14.91
CA ASP A 149 -0.36 -21.53 14.50
C ASP A 149 -1.38 -21.37 15.64
N TYR A 150 -1.09 -20.53 16.64
CA TYR A 150 -1.88 -20.48 17.87
C TYR A 150 -3.37 -20.19 17.63
N HIS A 151 -3.70 -19.37 16.63
CA HIS A 151 -5.07 -19.06 16.26
C HIS A 151 -5.84 -20.27 15.68
N GLN A 152 -5.15 -21.22 15.05
CA GLN A 152 -5.73 -22.47 14.54
C GLN A 152 -5.84 -23.50 15.67
N LYS A 153 -4.79 -23.64 16.49
CA LYS A 153 -4.73 -24.60 17.60
C LYS A 153 -5.67 -24.23 18.75
N ASN A 154 -5.87 -22.93 19.01
CA ASN A 154 -6.63 -22.41 20.16
C ASN A 154 -7.63 -21.30 19.77
N PRO A 155 -8.60 -21.55 18.86
CA PRO A 155 -9.40 -20.51 18.23
C PRO A 155 -10.25 -19.69 19.22
N LEU A 156 -10.84 -20.34 20.24
CA LEU A 156 -11.66 -19.65 21.25
C LEU A 156 -10.82 -18.71 22.12
N ARG A 157 -9.65 -19.18 22.59
CA ARG A 157 -8.75 -18.39 23.44
C ARG A 157 -8.11 -17.25 22.66
N TYR A 158 -7.71 -17.52 21.42
CA TYR A 158 -7.23 -16.50 20.49
C TYR A 158 -8.30 -15.44 20.22
N GLY A 159 -9.54 -15.85 19.93
CA GLY A 159 -10.65 -14.92 19.67
C GLY A 159 -10.93 -13.99 20.86
N ALA A 160 -11.00 -14.56 22.07
CA ALA A 160 -11.18 -13.78 23.30
C ALA A 160 -10.01 -12.81 23.55
N TYR A 161 -8.76 -13.27 23.33
CA TYR A 161 -7.58 -12.42 23.45
C TYR A 161 -7.57 -11.27 22.43
N ARG A 162 -7.82 -11.58 21.14
CA ARG A 162 -7.85 -10.58 20.05
C ARG A 162 -8.88 -9.49 20.34
N GLN A 163 -10.10 -9.88 20.71
CA GLN A 163 -11.16 -8.95 21.10
C GLN A 163 -10.76 -8.11 22.31
N GLY A 164 -10.15 -8.75 23.32
CA GLY A 164 -9.71 -8.10 24.56
C GLY A 164 -8.45 -7.26 24.41
N SER A 165 -7.66 -7.41 23.35
CA SER A 165 -6.35 -6.74 23.20
C SER A 165 -6.45 -5.24 22.94
N GLY A 166 -7.58 -4.77 22.39
CA GLY A 166 -7.77 -3.41 21.88
C GLY A 166 -7.46 -3.22 20.40
N ARG A 167 -6.81 -4.21 19.75
CA ARG A 167 -6.40 -4.14 18.34
C ARG A 167 -7.57 -3.98 17.36
N ASP A 168 -8.66 -4.71 17.58
CA ASP A 168 -9.85 -4.63 16.70
C ASP A 168 -10.56 -3.27 16.84
N ALA A 169 -10.57 -2.68 18.04
CA ALA A 169 -11.10 -1.35 18.25
C ALA A 169 -10.28 -0.30 17.49
N PHE A 170 -8.95 -0.40 17.57
CA PHE A 170 -8.02 0.46 16.83
C PHE A 170 -8.21 0.34 15.31
N LEU A 171 -8.29 -0.89 14.78
CA LEU A 171 -8.57 -1.14 13.37
C LEU A 171 -9.87 -0.47 12.91
N LYS A 172 -10.93 -0.59 13.71
CA LYS A 172 -12.22 0.03 13.39
C LYS A 172 -12.13 1.55 13.39
N GLU A 173 -11.35 2.15 14.28
CA GLU A 173 -11.19 3.59 14.39
C GLU A 173 -10.34 4.18 13.26
N HIS A 174 -9.20 3.57 12.96
CA HIS A 174 -8.20 4.15 12.05
C HIS A 174 -8.26 3.61 10.62
N TRP A 175 -8.83 2.42 10.42
CA TRP A 175 -8.79 1.70 9.14
C TRP A 175 -10.19 1.32 8.61
N SER A 176 -11.26 1.86 9.19
CA SER A 176 -12.61 1.67 8.66
C SER A 176 -12.84 2.43 7.35
N LYS A 177 -13.79 1.93 6.54
CA LYS A 177 -14.27 2.62 5.34
C LYS A 177 -14.77 4.04 5.61
N GLY A 178 -15.33 4.28 6.80
CA GLY A 178 -15.76 5.63 7.22
C GLY A 178 -14.58 6.57 7.38
N LYS A 179 -13.53 6.12 8.09
CA LYS A 179 -12.30 6.89 8.26
C LYS A 179 -11.62 7.18 6.93
N GLU A 180 -11.55 6.19 6.04
CA GLU A 180 -10.99 6.36 4.70
C GLU A 180 -11.73 7.42 3.89
N LYS A 181 -13.06 7.34 3.92
CA LYS A 181 -13.94 8.32 3.26
C LYS A 181 -13.69 9.73 3.78
N ASP A 182 -13.52 9.90 5.09
CA ASP A 182 -13.29 11.20 5.70
C ASP A 182 -11.91 11.78 5.34
N LEU A 183 -10.87 10.92 5.27
CA LEU A 183 -9.53 11.31 4.80
C LEU A 183 -9.55 11.74 3.33
N LEU A 184 -10.22 10.98 2.45
CA LEU A 184 -10.33 11.36 1.04
C LEU A 184 -11.09 12.68 0.86
N LYS A 185 -12.14 12.92 1.65
CA LYS A 185 -12.89 14.18 1.61
C LYS A 185 -12.11 15.40 2.10
N SER A 186 -11.14 15.22 3.00
CA SER A 186 -10.30 16.32 3.47
C SER A 186 -9.18 16.66 2.49
N LYS A 187 -8.72 15.68 1.70
CA LYS A 187 -7.64 15.85 0.71
C LYS A 187 -8.14 16.26 -0.68
N LEU A 188 -9.25 15.70 -1.13
CA LEU A 188 -9.76 15.90 -2.48
C LEU A 188 -10.73 17.09 -2.54
N THR A 189 -10.69 17.82 -3.64
CA THR A 189 -11.77 18.76 -3.98
C THR A 189 -13.08 18.00 -4.21
N LYS A 190 -14.21 18.73 -4.15
CA LYS A 190 -15.54 18.12 -4.37
C LYS A 190 -15.63 17.36 -5.69
N ILE A 191 -15.09 17.91 -6.79
CA ILE A 191 -15.16 17.28 -8.10
C ILE A 191 -14.23 16.05 -8.19
N GLN A 192 -13.02 16.13 -7.62
CA GLN A 192 -12.10 14.99 -7.56
C GLN A 192 -12.72 13.83 -6.78
N TYR A 193 -13.34 14.11 -5.62
CA TYR A 193 -14.04 13.09 -4.85
C TYR A 193 -15.21 12.49 -5.63
N GLU A 194 -16.04 13.32 -6.26
CA GLU A 194 -17.20 12.85 -7.03
C GLU A 194 -16.78 11.96 -8.21
N VAL A 195 -15.76 12.37 -8.96
CA VAL A 195 -15.23 11.58 -10.07
C VAL A 195 -14.64 10.27 -9.56
N THR A 196 -13.66 10.34 -8.66
CA THR A 196 -12.87 9.16 -8.26
C THR A 196 -13.66 8.15 -7.44
N GLN A 197 -14.56 8.61 -6.54
CA GLN A 197 -15.25 7.74 -5.59
C GLN A 197 -16.69 7.41 -5.99
N ASN A 198 -17.38 8.31 -6.68
CA ASN A 198 -18.79 8.15 -7.06
C ASN A 198 -18.99 7.89 -8.56
N LYS A 199 -17.90 7.65 -9.31
CA LYS A 199 -17.93 7.45 -10.77
C LYS A 199 -18.57 8.63 -11.53
N GLY A 200 -18.40 9.84 -10.98
CA GLY A 200 -18.82 11.06 -11.64
C GLY A 200 -18.01 11.33 -12.90
N THR A 201 -18.48 12.28 -13.71
CA THR A 201 -17.74 12.76 -14.89
C THR A 201 -17.71 14.28 -14.86
N GLU A 202 -16.51 14.86 -14.95
CA GLU A 202 -16.36 16.31 -14.98
C GLU A 202 -16.86 16.90 -16.32
N PRO A 203 -17.22 18.19 -16.39
CA PRO A 203 -17.73 18.77 -17.62
C PRO A 203 -16.66 18.85 -18.73
N ALA A 204 -17.05 18.50 -19.97
CA ALA A 204 -16.21 18.64 -21.15
C ALA A 204 -15.72 20.09 -21.34
N PHE A 205 -14.46 20.25 -21.73
CA PHE A 205 -13.78 21.54 -22.00
C PHE A 205 -13.76 22.52 -20.82
N LYS A 206 -14.16 22.08 -19.62
CA LYS A 206 -14.13 22.87 -18.38
C LYS A 206 -13.42 22.10 -17.29
N ASN A 207 -12.24 21.61 -17.63
CA ASN A 207 -11.37 20.86 -16.76
C ASN A 207 -9.92 21.29 -16.97
N GLU A 208 -9.01 20.83 -16.12
CA GLU A 208 -7.65 21.39 -16.05
C GLU A 208 -6.74 20.87 -17.18
N TYR A 209 -6.96 19.65 -17.66
CA TYR A 209 -5.98 18.96 -18.50
C TYR A 209 -6.44 18.65 -19.93
N TRP A 210 -7.65 19.02 -20.34
CA TRP A 210 -8.08 18.79 -21.73
C TRP A 210 -7.11 19.42 -22.74
N ASP A 211 -6.70 20.68 -22.55
CA ASP A 211 -5.78 21.43 -23.42
C ASP A 211 -4.33 21.50 -22.93
N ASN A 212 -3.99 20.78 -21.86
CA ASN A 212 -2.61 20.76 -21.36
C ASN A 212 -1.67 20.06 -22.37
N ASN A 213 -0.62 20.78 -22.78
CA ASN A 213 0.41 20.33 -23.73
C ASN A 213 1.83 20.35 -23.14
N LYS A 214 1.96 20.54 -21.82
CA LYS A 214 3.26 20.49 -21.14
C LYS A 214 3.83 19.07 -21.13
N ILE A 215 5.16 18.98 -21.11
CA ILE A 215 5.88 17.71 -21.02
C ILE A 215 5.94 17.29 -19.56
N GLY A 216 5.62 16.02 -19.28
CA GLY A 216 5.51 15.47 -17.93
C GLY A 216 4.64 14.21 -17.89
N ILE A 217 4.29 13.78 -16.68
CA ILE A 217 3.43 12.61 -16.43
C ILE A 217 2.14 13.02 -15.70
N TYR A 218 1.13 12.17 -15.82
CA TYR A 218 -0.12 12.28 -15.06
C TYR A 218 -0.18 11.12 -14.07
N VAL A 219 -0.32 11.47 -12.79
CA VAL A 219 -0.40 10.52 -11.69
C VAL A 219 -1.83 10.44 -11.14
N ASP A 220 -2.18 9.34 -10.50
CA ASP A 220 -3.42 9.20 -9.72
C ASP A 220 -3.47 10.30 -8.66
N VAL A 221 -4.56 11.06 -8.62
CA VAL A 221 -4.72 12.16 -7.65
C VAL A 221 -4.75 11.70 -6.19
N ILE A 222 -5.03 10.41 -5.93
CA ILE A 222 -5.12 9.83 -4.58
C ILE A 222 -3.80 9.22 -4.15
N SER A 223 -3.23 8.31 -4.95
CA SER A 223 -2.01 7.56 -4.58
C SER A 223 -0.72 8.19 -5.08
N GLY A 224 -0.79 9.08 -6.07
CA GLY A 224 0.40 9.53 -6.80
C GLY A 224 1.01 8.48 -7.72
N GLU A 225 0.35 7.34 -7.96
CA GLU A 225 0.82 6.31 -8.89
C GLU A 225 0.89 6.87 -10.33
N PRO A 226 2.01 6.74 -11.05
CA PRO A 226 2.11 7.18 -12.45
C PRO A 226 1.19 6.40 -13.38
N LEU A 227 0.24 7.11 -14.01
CA LEU A 227 -0.78 6.49 -14.88
C LEU A 227 -0.50 6.72 -16.36
N TYR A 228 -0.20 7.96 -16.77
CA TYR A 228 -0.07 8.32 -18.19
C TYR A 228 1.11 9.25 -18.46
N SER A 229 1.66 9.18 -19.67
CA SER A 229 2.67 10.11 -20.17
C SER A 229 2.05 11.16 -21.09
N SER A 230 2.56 12.40 -21.03
CA SER A 230 2.25 13.43 -22.03
C SER A 230 2.64 13.04 -23.46
N GLN A 231 3.57 12.10 -23.66
CA GLN A 231 3.91 11.59 -25.00
C GLN A 231 2.78 10.79 -25.66
N ASP A 232 1.95 10.16 -24.84
CA ASP A 232 0.80 9.39 -25.27
C ASP A 232 -0.50 10.21 -25.25
N LYS A 233 -0.44 11.47 -24.80
CA LYS A 233 -1.58 12.39 -24.83
C LYS A 233 -1.79 12.93 -26.24
N PHE A 234 -3.05 12.99 -26.66
CA PHE A 234 -3.44 13.60 -27.94
C PHE A 234 -4.76 14.37 -27.81
N ASP A 235 -4.97 15.33 -28.73
CA ASP A 235 -6.25 16.02 -28.85
C ASP A 235 -7.25 15.15 -29.62
N SER A 236 -8.29 14.72 -28.93
CA SER A 236 -9.39 13.93 -29.52
C SER A 236 -10.61 14.78 -29.88
N GLY A 237 -10.64 16.06 -29.48
CA GLY A 237 -11.82 16.91 -29.58
C GLY A 237 -13.00 16.49 -28.69
N CYS A 238 -12.83 15.53 -27.76
CA CYS A 238 -13.93 15.10 -26.88
C CYS A 238 -14.15 16.02 -25.68
N GLY A 239 -13.17 16.85 -25.31
CA GLY A 239 -13.23 17.76 -24.17
C GLY A 239 -12.67 17.23 -22.85
N TRP A 240 -12.03 16.06 -22.86
CA TRP A 240 -11.29 15.48 -21.73
C TRP A 240 -9.89 15.06 -22.20
N PRO A 241 -8.88 15.04 -21.29
CA PRO A 241 -7.56 14.53 -21.65
C PRO A 241 -7.68 13.09 -22.17
N SER A 242 -7.07 12.87 -23.33
CA SER A 242 -7.15 11.61 -24.07
C SER A 242 -5.76 11.03 -24.27
N PHE A 243 -5.58 9.76 -23.96
CA PHE A 243 -4.30 9.05 -24.07
C PHE A 243 -4.41 7.81 -24.94
N SER A 244 -3.34 7.44 -25.66
CA SER A 244 -3.29 6.25 -26.51
C SER A 244 -3.03 4.95 -25.74
N LYS A 245 -2.40 5.05 -24.57
CA LYS A 245 -2.08 3.94 -23.66
C LYS A 245 -1.70 4.46 -22.26
N PRO A 246 -1.83 3.65 -21.20
CA PRO A 246 -1.20 3.92 -19.90
C PRO A 246 0.32 3.75 -19.96
N LEU A 247 1.03 4.25 -18.95
CA LEU A 247 2.47 4.04 -18.77
C LEU A 247 2.82 2.55 -18.67
N GLN A 248 2.01 1.81 -17.91
CA GLN A 248 2.09 0.36 -17.74
C GLN A 248 0.67 -0.23 -17.78
N PRO A 249 0.41 -1.35 -18.47
CA PRO A 249 -0.93 -1.95 -18.51
C PRO A 249 -1.52 -2.28 -17.13
N GLU A 250 -0.67 -2.66 -16.18
CA GLU A 250 -1.04 -3.12 -14.84
C GLU A 250 -1.54 -2.01 -13.89
N VAL A 251 -1.19 -0.74 -14.14
CA VAL A 251 -1.60 0.39 -13.29
C VAL A 251 -3.07 0.78 -13.45
N VAL A 252 -3.73 0.28 -14.50
CA VAL A 252 -5.16 0.50 -14.74
C VAL A 252 -5.89 -0.82 -14.92
N MET A 253 -7.15 -0.85 -14.48
CA MET A 253 -8.05 -1.98 -14.69
C MET A 253 -9.19 -1.56 -15.61
N GLU A 254 -9.45 -2.40 -16.61
CA GLU A 254 -10.53 -2.22 -17.57
C GLU A 254 -11.71 -3.13 -17.22
N GLN A 255 -12.87 -2.54 -16.97
CA GLN A 255 -14.09 -3.27 -16.60
C GLN A 255 -15.25 -2.91 -17.52
N LYS A 256 -16.10 -3.89 -17.85
CA LYS A 256 -17.30 -3.62 -18.65
C LYS A 256 -18.27 -2.75 -17.86
N ASP A 257 -18.64 -1.61 -18.42
CA ASP A 257 -19.63 -0.68 -17.90
C ASP A 257 -20.89 -0.72 -18.77
N LEU A 258 -22.00 -1.15 -18.19
CA LEU A 258 -23.32 -1.22 -18.82
C LEU A 258 -24.26 -0.10 -18.35
N SER A 259 -23.74 0.89 -17.63
CA SER A 259 -24.52 2.04 -17.17
C SER A 259 -25.06 2.86 -18.34
N HIS A 260 -26.15 3.60 -18.09
CA HIS A 260 -26.80 4.48 -19.07
C HIS A 260 -27.21 3.78 -20.39
N PHE A 261 -27.44 2.47 -20.38
CA PHE A 261 -27.78 1.65 -21.56
C PHE A 261 -26.72 1.68 -22.67
N MET A 262 -25.48 2.03 -22.32
CA MET A 262 -24.34 1.99 -23.23
C MET A 262 -23.43 0.83 -22.83
N GLN A 263 -22.74 0.24 -23.81
CA GLN A 263 -21.66 -0.71 -23.54
C GLN A 263 -20.33 0.03 -23.66
N ARG A 264 -19.75 0.40 -22.52
CA ARG A 264 -18.45 1.05 -22.43
C ARG A 264 -17.48 0.19 -21.64
N THR A 265 -16.21 0.53 -21.68
CA THR A 265 -15.20 -0.06 -20.81
C THR A 265 -14.73 1.02 -19.85
N GLU A 266 -15.11 0.90 -18.58
CA GLU A 266 -14.63 1.76 -17.49
C GLU A 266 -13.15 1.47 -17.24
N VAL A 267 -12.42 2.53 -16.91
CA VAL A 267 -11.01 2.49 -16.53
C VAL A 267 -10.90 2.97 -15.08
N THR A 268 -10.33 2.15 -14.22
CA THR A 268 -10.05 2.47 -12.81
C THR A 268 -8.56 2.32 -12.50
N SER A 269 -8.06 3.08 -11.54
CA SER A 269 -6.72 2.86 -10.96
C SER A 269 -6.66 1.50 -10.28
N THR A 270 -5.64 0.70 -10.57
CA THR A 270 -5.48 -0.63 -9.93
C THR A 270 -5.15 -0.49 -8.44
N LYS A 271 -4.36 0.52 -8.05
CA LYS A 271 -3.91 0.71 -6.67
C LYS A 271 -5.01 1.24 -5.75
N THR A 272 -5.78 2.24 -6.21
CA THR A 272 -6.79 2.92 -5.36
C THR A 272 -8.22 2.48 -5.65
N GLY A 273 -8.46 1.83 -6.79
CA GLY A 273 -9.81 1.57 -7.30
C GLY A 273 -10.55 2.83 -7.75
N ALA A 274 -9.87 3.98 -7.83
CA ALA A 274 -10.47 5.23 -8.24
C ALA A 274 -10.98 5.17 -9.68
N HIS A 275 -12.19 5.68 -9.92
CA HIS A 275 -12.69 5.86 -11.27
C HIS A 275 -11.88 6.94 -12.00
N LEU A 276 -11.33 6.57 -13.16
CA LEU A 276 -10.54 7.46 -14.00
C LEU A 276 -11.37 7.96 -15.18
N GLY A 277 -12.08 7.06 -15.86
CA GLY A 277 -12.89 7.38 -17.04
C GLY A 277 -13.24 6.13 -17.84
N HIS A 278 -13.14 6.22 -19.17
CA HIS A 278 -13.48 5.14 -20.09
C HIS A 278 -12.48 5.01 -21.23
N VAL A 279 -12.34 3.80 -21.76
CA VAL A 279 -11.54 3.51 -22.95
C VAL A 279 -12.43 3.17 -24.15
N PHE A 280 -12.04 3.68 -25.31
CA PHE A 280 -12.76 3.55 -26.59
C PHE A 280 -11.82 3.07 -27.70
N ASN A 281 -12.37 2.45 -28.75
CA ASN A 281 -11.61 1.93 -29.91
C ASN A 281 -11.54 2.92 -31.09
N ASP A 282 -11.67 4.22 -30.81
CA ASP A 282 -11.67 5.32 -31.79
C ASP A 282 -10.39 6.18 -31.71
N GLY A 283 -9.32 5.63 -31.13
CA GLY A 283 -8.04 6.31 -30.95
C GLY A 283 -7.10 6.23 -32.16
N PRO A 284 -5.97 6.96 -32.10
CA PRO A 284 -4.95 6.92 -33.14
C PRO A 284 -4.22 5.57 -33.16
N LYS A 285 -3.70 5.20 -34.34
CA LYS A 285 -2.75 4.08 -34.46
C LYS A 285 -1.45 4.41 -33.73
N PRO A 286 -0.72 3.41 -33.19
CA PRO A 286 -0.90 1.98 -33.42
C PRO A 286 -1.89 1.27 -32.49
N SER A 287 -2.18 1.81 -31.30
CA SER A 287 -3.09 1.13 -30.36
C SER A 287 -4.52 1.11 -30.86
N GLY A 288 -4.97 2.18 -31.52
CA GLY A 288 -6.38 2.37 -31.87
C GLY A 288 -7.26 2.67 -30.65
N LEU A 289 -6.65 2.82 -29.47
CA LEU A 289 -7.34 3.04 -28.20
C LEU A 289 -7.31 4.52 -27.82
N ARG A 290 -8.40 4.98 -27.22
CA ARG A 290 -8.53 6.30 -26.61
C ARG A 290 -8.97 6.14 -25.16
N TYR A 291 -8.04 6.30 -24.25
CA TYR A 291 -8.30 6.44 -22.82
C TYR A 291 -8.77 7.87 -22.56
N CYS A 292 -10.08 8.05 -22.39
CA CYS A 292 -10.73 9.32 -22.12
C CYS A 292 -10.88 9.48 -20.61
N ILE A 293 -9.99 10.25 -20.00
CA ILE A 293 -9.81 10.29 -18.55
C ILE A 293 -10.27 11.64 -17.99
N ASN A 294 -10.84 11.65 -16.79
CA ASN A 294 -11.17 12.89 -16.11
C ASN A 294 -9.89 13.54 -15.56
N SER A 295 -9.70 14.83 -15.80
CA SER A 295 -8.63 15.63 -15.18
C SER A 295 -8.74 15.61 -13.66
N ALA A 296 -9.95 15.62 -13.11
CA ALA A 296 -10.20 15.50 -11.68
C ALA A 296 -9.80 14.14 -11.07
N ALA A 297 -9.42 13.14 -11.87
CA ALA A 297 -8.82 11.91 -11.36
C ALA A 297 -7.28 11.92 -11.42
N LEU A 298 -6.69 12.97 -11.99
CA LEU A 298 -5.27 13.08 -12.27
C LEU A 298 -4.64 14.26 -11.52
N ARG A 299 -3.33 14.17 -11.31
CA ARG A 299 -2.45 15.30 -11.01
C ARG A 299 -1.32 15.30 -12.03
N PHE A 300 -1.08 16.44 -12.67
CA PHE A 300 0.03 16.55 -13.63
C PHE A 300 1.32 16.95 -12.91
N ILE A 301 2.43 16.27 -13.25
CA ILE A 301 3.77 16.58 -12.78
C ILE A 301 4.62 16.95 -14.00
N PRO A 302 5.07 18.21 -14.13
CA PRO A 302 5.88 18.62 -15.27
C PRO A 302 7.29 18.01 -15.20
N LEU A 303 7.94 17.87 -16.35
CA LEU A 303 9.27 17.27 -16.50
C LEU A 303 10.29 17.86 -15.51
N GLU A 304 10.28 19.18 -15.35
CA GLU A 304 11.19 19.92 -14.47
C GLU A 304 11.03 19.62 -12.96
N ASP A 305 9.94 18.97 -12.56
CA ASP A 305 9.65 18.63 -11.17
C ASP A 305 9.64 17.12 -10.89
N LEU A 306 9.81 16.26 -11.92
CA LEU A 306 9.81 14.80 -11.75
C LEU A 306 10.84 14.34 -10.72
N GLU A 307 12.10 14.77 -10.83
CA GLU A 307 13.14 14.37 -9.88
C GLU A 307 12.85 14.86 -8.45
N LYS A 308 12.35 16.09 -8.32
CA LYS A 308 12.06 16.71 -7.02
C LYS A 308 10.93 16.01 -6.30
N GLU A 309 9.95 15.50 -7.05
CA GLU A 309 8.78 14.80 -6.53
C GLU A 309 8.97 13.28 -6.45
N GLY A 310 10.19 12.76 -6.68
CA GLY A 310 10.49 11.32 -6.55
C GLY A 310 10.16 10.47 -7.77
N TYR A 311 9.83 11.08 -8.90
CA TYR A 311 9.53 10.43 -10.18
C TYR A 311 10.71 10.45 -11.17
N GLY A 312 11.94 10.53 -10.67
CA GLY A 312 13.16 10.64 -11.49
C GLY A 312 13.32 9.52 -12.52
N ASP A 313 12.86 8.31 -12.21
CA ASP A 313 12.91 7.16 -13.12
C ASP A 313 12.11 7.35 -14.42
N TYR A 314 11.18 8.31 -14.45
CA TYR A 314 10.35 8.63 -15.61
C TYR A 314 10.94 9.75 -16.48
N VAL A 315 12.01 10.43 -16.05
CA VAL A 315 12.69 11.47 -16.85
C VAL A 315 13.15 10.90 -18.19
N LYS A 316 13.69 9.67 -18.18
CA LYS A 316 14.17 8.92 -19.36
C LYS A 316 13.12 8.71 -20.45
N LEU A 317 11.83 8.85 -20.13
CA LEU A 317 10.78 8.80 -21.15
C LEU A 317 10.90 9.97 -22.12
N PHE A 318 11.41 11.11 -21.66
CA PHE A 318 11.43 12.37 -22.40
C PHE A 318 12.79 12.72 -22.99
N ASP A 319 13.82 11.96 -22.64
CA ASP A 319 15.15 12.05 -23.25
C ASP A 319 15.06 11.56 -24.71
N LYS A 320 15.44 12.44 -25.64
CA LYS A 320 15.50 12.14 -27.08
C LYS A 320 16.93 11.91 -27.54
#